data_AF-A0AAW5CVC6-F1
#
_entry.id   AF-A0AAW5CVC6-F1
#
_cell.length_a   1.000
_cell.length_b   1.000
_cell.length_c   1.000
_cell.angle_alpha   90.00
_cell.angle_beta   90.00
_cell.angle_gamma   90.00
#
_symmetry.space_group_name_H-M   'P 1'
#
loop_
_entity.id
_entity.type
_entity.pdbx_description
1 polymer ?
#
loop_
_entity_poly.entity_id
_entity_poly.type
_entity_poly.pdbx_seq_one_letter_code
_entity_poly.pdbx_strand_id
1 'polypeptide(L)'
;MNNEFTFTIKSIRLDENYHPSNSTRITTNFANLARGESRQQNLRNALKMIDNRFNALANWDNPKGDRYSVELEIVSVDMDIAGSGQTFPSIEVLKTNIVDHKTNERIEGIVGNNFSSYVRDYDFSVLLLDHNKDQPKFSIPANFGDLHGKLFKYFVDSEAYKSHFSKPPVICLSVSDNKIYHRTENQHPVLGFEYQPNESSLTEQYFKKMGLQVRYFMPPNSVAPLAFYFFGDLLNDYTNLELISTISTMETFQKIYRPEIYNANAVAGKCYQPNLKNLDHSLTQIVYDREERSQLAIAQGRFAEEHFIKPYQTVLEQWSANYAL
;
A
#
# COMPACT_ATOMS: atom_id res chain seq x y z
N MET A 1 29.65 8.66 16.78
CA MET A 1 28.37 8.40 17.48
C MET A 1 27.58 7.47 16.58
N ASN A 2 27.15 6.32 17.09
CA ASN A 2 26.44 5.32 16.31
C ASN A 2 24.96 5.71 16.24
N ASN A 3 24.62 6.65 15.35
CA ASN A 3 23.24 7.11 15.16
C ASN A 3 22.47 6.15 14.25
N GLU A 4 22.61 4.84 14.49
CA GLU A 4 21.99 3.81 13.66
C GLU A 4 20.55 3.57 14.13
N PHE A 5 19.63 3.52 13.17
CA PHE A 5 18.30 3.00 13.42
C PHE A 5 18.34 1.48 13.37
N THR A 6 17.54 0.83 14.21
CA THR A 6 17.30 -0.61 14.13
C THR A 6 15.81 -0.87 13.97
N PHE A 7 15.46 -2.00 13.35
CA PHE A 7 14.09 -2.32 13.01
C PHE A 7 13.67 -3.63 13.67
N THR A 8 12.47 -3.65 14.22
CA THR A 8 11.80 -4.86 14.68
C THR A 8 10.55 -5.07 13.86
N ILE A 9 10.39 -6.27 13.30
CA ILE A 9 9.22 -6.65 12.50
C ILE A 9 8.35 -7.57 13.35
N LYS A 10 7.05 -7.29 13.37
CA LYS A 10 6.04 -8.15 13.98
C LYS A 10 4.98 -8.48 12.93
N SER A 11 4.41 -9.67 13.02
CA SER A 11 3.37 -10.11 12.10
C SER A 11 2.19 -10.69 12.86
N ILE A 12 0.98 -10.32 12.44
CA ILE A 12 -0.27 -10.87 12.95
C ILE A 12 -1.18 -11.22 11.79
N ARG A 13 -1.98 -12.28 11.94
CA ARG A 13 -2.92 -12.71 10.90
C ARG A 13 -4.09 -11.72 10.81
N LEU A 14 -4.44 -11.33 9.58
CA LEU A 14 -5.69 -10.64 9.26
C LEU A 14 -6.69 -11.67 8.73
N ASP A 15 -7.50 -12.20 9.63
CA ASP A 15 -8.64 -13.09 9.32
C ASP A 15 -9.96 -12.47 9.79
N GLU A 16 -11.08 -13.19 9.66
CA GLU A 16 -12.39 -12.71 10.11
C GLU A 16 -12.48 -12.47 11.63
N ASN A 17 -11.58 -13.04 12.42
CA ASN A 17 -11.51 -12.90 13.87
C ASN A 17 -10.50 -11.82 14.30
N TYR A 18 -9.83 -11.16 13.36
CA TYR A 18 -8.92 -10.06 13.66
C TYR A 18 -9.67 -8.92 14.37
N HIS A 19 -9.13 -8.49 15.50
CA HIS A 19 -9.55 -7.30 16.22
C HIS A 19 -8.34 -6.39 16.38
N PRO A 20 -8.44 -5.10 15.99
CA PRO A 20 -7.42 -4.12 16.33
C PRO A 20 -7.28 -4.08 17.86
N SER A 21 -6.09 -4.28 18.39
CA SER A 21 -5.81 -3.95 19.78
C SER A 21 -5.81 -2.43 19.99
N ASN A 22 -6.05 -1.99 21.22
CA ASN A 22 -5.97 -0.56 21.57
C ASN A 22 -4.56 0.04 21.34
N SER A 23 -3.54 -0.81 21.24
CA SER A 23 -2.14 -0.44 20.99
C SER A 23 -1.68 -0.62 19.54
N THR A 24 -2.37 -1.43 18.73
CA THR A 24 -2.12 -1.54 17.29
C THR A 24 -2.62 -0.30 16.58
N ARG A 25 -1.91 0.07 15.51
CA ARG A 25 -2.22 1.20 14.65
C ARG A 25 -3.72 1.27 14.34
N ILE A 26 -4.38 2.27 14.89
CA ILE A 26 -5.84 2.47 14.77
C ILE A 26 -6.24 2.84 13.32
N THR A 27 -5.33 2.89 12.35
CA THR A 27 -5.45 3.80 11.21
C THR A 27 -5.05 3.22 9.85
N THR A 28 -4.64 1.96 9.79
CA THR A 28 -4.49 1.31 8.48
C THR A 28 -5.85 1.14 7.82
N ASN A 29 -5.91 1.21 6.47
CA ASN A 29 -7.20 1.16 5.78
C ASN A 29 -7.96 -0.16 6.05
N PHE A 30 -7.28 -1.24 6.45
CA PHE A 30 -7.92 -2.49 6.90
C PHE A 30 -8.33 -2.47 8.37
N ALA A 31 -7.72 -1.65 9.24
CA ALA A 31 -8.12 -1.53 10.64
C ALA A 31 -9.52 -0.92 10.78
N ASN A 32 -9.89 0.02 9.91
CA ASN A 32 -11.26 0.57 9.83
C ASN A 32 -12.28 -0.50 9.40
N LEU A 33 -11.93 -1.40 8.47
CA LEU A 33 -12.75 -2.56 8.12
C LEU A 33 -12.94 -3.53 9.27
N ALA A 34 -11.96 -3.58 10.17
CA ALA A 34 -11.93 -4.43 11.34
C ALA A 34 -12.60 -3.79 12.58
N ARG A 35 -13.54 -2.84 12.41
CA ARG A 35 -14.26 -2.16 13.49
C ARG A 35 -15.78 -2.22 13.39
N GLY A 36 -16.41 -1.85 14.50
CA GLY A 36 -17.86 -1.73 14.62
C GLY A 36 -18.57 -3.08 14.65
N GLU A 37 -19.89 -3.04 14.71
CA GLU A 37 -20.73 -4.24 14.79
C GLU A 37 -20.63 -5.11 13.54
N SER A 38 -20.33 -4.51 12.38
CA SER A 38 -20.18 -5.22 11.10
C SER A 38 -18.76 -5.76 10.85
N ARG A 39 -17.81 -5.61 11.78
CA ARG A 39 -16.40 -6.03 11.65
C ARG A 39 -16.23 -7.41 11.02
N GLN A 40 -16.77 -8.44 11.67
CA GLN A 40 -16.52 -9.83 11.25
C GLN A 40 -17.05 -10.08 9.84
N GLN A 41 -18.24 -9.55 9.55
CA GLN A 41 -18.86 -9.68 8.24
C GLN A 41 -18.09 -8.92 7.16
N ASN A 42 -17.60 -7.71 7.46
CA ASN A 42 -16.75 -6.92 6.58
C ASN A 42 -15.46 -7.67 6.22
N LEU A 43 -14.76 -8.20 7.22
CA LEU A 43 -13.52 -8.97 7.02
C LEU A 43 -13.78 -10.25 6.23
N ARG A 44 -14.83 -11.02 6.58
CA ARG A 44 -15.23 -12.22 5.84
C ARG A 44 -15.54 -11.90 4.37
N ASN A 45 -16.31 -10.85 4.11
CA ASN A 45 -16.66 -10.43 2.76
C ASN A 45 -15.43 -9.99 1.96
N ALA A 46 -14.54 -9.20 2.56
CA ALA A 46 -13.31 -8.76 1.91
C ALA A 46 -12.40 -9.96 1.56
N LEU A 47 -12.15 -10.86 2.50
CA LEU A 47 -11.33 -12.06 2.27
C LEU A 47 -11.96 -12.95 1.19
N LYS A 48 -13.29 -13.11 1.20
CA LYS A 48 -13.98 -13.87 0.15
C LYS A 48 -13.88 -13.22 -1.23
N MET A 49 -13.95 -11.89 -1.30
CA MET A 49 -13.72 -11.15 -2.55
C MET A 49 -12.30 -11.35 -3.08
N ILE A 50 -11.29 -11.38 -2.19
CA ILE A 50 -9.89 -11.64 -2.54
C ILE A 50 -9.75 -13.06 -3.11
N ASP A 51 -10.26 -14.08 -2.42
CA ASP A 51 -10.22 -15.46 -2.88
C ASP A 51 -10.89 -15.61 -4.25
N ASN A 52 -12.09 -15.06 -4.41
CA ASN A 52 -12.82 -15.12 -5.68
C ASN A 52 -12.02 -14.43 -6.81
N ARG A 53 -11.42 -13.27 -6.52
CA ARG A 53 -10.61 -12.55 -7.51
C ARG A 53 -9.32 -13.27 -7.87
N PHE A 54 -8.65 -13.86 -6.87
CA PHE A 54 -7.46 -14.67 -7.07
C PHE A 54 -7.76 -15.84 -8.02
N ASN A 55 -8.80 -16.62 -7.71
CA ASN A 55 -9.17 -17.79 -8.52
C ASN A 55 -9.62 -17.41 -9.94
N ALA A 56 -10.27 -16.25 -10.13
CA ALA A 56 -10.64 -15.77 -11.45
C ALA A 56 -9.43 -15.45 -12.34
N LEU A 57 -8.32 -14.98 -11.75
CA LEU A 57 -7.07 -14.72 -12.45
C LEU A 57 -6.23 -16.00 -12.61
N ALA A 58 -6.15 -16.82 -11.56
CA ALA A 58 -5.50 -18.14 -11.55
C ALA A 58 -6.48 -19.23 -12.02
N ASN A 59 -6.99 -19.06 -13.24
CA ASN A 59 -8.04 -19.92 -13.81
C ASN A 59 -7.50 -21.23 -14.43
N TRP A 60 -6.18 -21.31 -14.68
CA TRP A 60 -5.57 -22.51 -15.23
C TRP A 60 -5.64 -23.65 -14.20
N ASP A 61 -6.12 -24.81 -14.63
CA ASP A 61 -6.26 -25.99 -13.76
C ASP A 61 -7.06 -25.69 -12.47
N ASN A 62 -8.08 -24.83 -12.61
CA ASN A 62 -8.99 -24.37 -11.56
C ASN A 62 -10.45 -24.26 -12.06
N PRO A 63 -11.07 -25.37 -12.52
CA PRO A 63 -12.36 -25.33 -13.20
C PRO A 63 -13.53 -24.88 -12.33
N LYS A 64 -13.42 -25.02 -11.00
CA LYS A 64 -14.45 -24.59 -10.03
C LYS A 64 -14.21 -23.18 -9.48
N GLY A 65 -13.04 -22.60 -9.70
CA GLY A 65 -12.67 -21.29 -9.17
C GLY A 65 -12.53 -21.27 -7.64
N ASP A 66 -12.20 -22.39 -7.02
CA ASP A 66 -12.10 -22.58 -5.57
C ASP A 66 -10.79 -23.24 -5.11
N ARG A 67 -9.80 -23.38 -6.01
CA ARG A 67 -8.51 -24.02 -5.72
C ARG A 67 -7.65 -23.25 -4.71
N TYR A 68 -7.70 -21.93 -4.71
CA TYR A 68 -6.78 -21.12 -3.92
C TYR A 68 -7.51 -20.29 -2.85
N SER A 69 -6.84 -20.09 -1.73
CA SER A 69 -7.18 -19.03 -0.76
C SER A 69 -5.98 -18.12 -0.54
N VAL A 70 -6.23 -16.85 -0.24
CA VAL A 70 -5.20 -15.85 0.09
C VAL A 70 -5.31 -15.50 1.57
N GLU A 71 -4.28 -15.84 2.32
CA GLU A 71 -4.12 -15.40 3.70
C GLU A 71 -3.38 -14.05 3.74
N LEU A 72 -3.80 -13.19 4.65
CA LEU A 72 -3.19 -11.88 4.86
C LEU A 72 -2.51 -11.81 6.23
N GLU A 73 -1.30 -11.26 6.25
CA GLU A 73 -0.56 -10.94 7.46
C GLU A 73 -0.35 -9.43 7.51
N ILE A 74 -0.70 -8.81 8.64
CA ILE A 74 -0.33 -7.44 8.96
C ILE A 74 1.10 -7.49 9.46
N VAL A 75 1.98 -6.80 8.75
CA VAL A 75 3.38 -6.63 9.09
C VAL A 75 3.54 -5.22 9.65
N SER A 76 3.90 -5.13 10.93
CA SER A 76 4.18 -3.87 11.62
C SER A 76 5.69 -3.74 11.83
N VAL A 77 6.24 -2.56 11.52
CA VAL A 77 7.66 -2.26 11.63
C VAL A 77 7.84 -1.18 12.69
N ASP A 78 8.50 -1.55 13.79
CA ASP A 78 8.93 -0.64 14.84
C ASP A 78 10.38 -0.23 14.59
N MET A 79 10.68 1.06 14.75
CA MET A 79 12.02 1.64 14.60
C MET A 79 12.55 2.09 15.95
N ASP A 80 13.69 1.55 16.38
CA ASP A 80 14.44 2.10 17.51
C ASP A 80 15.34 3.24 17.02
N ILE A 81 15.32 4.34 17.75
CA ILE A 81 16.06 5.55 17.43
C ILE A 81 17.32 5.59 18.29
N ALA A 82 18.48 5.48 17.63
CA ALA A 82 19.80 5.66 18.24
C ALA A 82 20.08 4.75 19.45
N GLY A 83 19.49 3.55 19.50
CA GLY A 83 19.70 2.59 20.58
C GLY A 83 19.15 3.06 21.92
N SER A 84 18.18 3.98 21.90
CA SER A 84 17.57 4.55 23.09
C SER A 84 16.64 3.58 23.82
N GLY A 85 16.28 2.46 23.17
CA GLY A 85 15.26 1.54 23.65
C GLY A 85 13.83 2.06 23.46
N GLN A 86 13.67 3.27 22.92
CA GLN A 86 12.36 3.83 22.56
C GLN A 86 12.03 3.48 21.11
N THR A 87 10.92 2.79 20.92
CA THR A 87 10.46 2.36 19.60
C THR A 87 9.37 3.29 19.06
N PHE A 88 9.50 3.67 17.80
CA PHE A 88 8.49 4.40 17.04
C PHE A 88 7.85 3.49 15.98
N PRO A 89 6.51 3.39 15.90
CA PRO A 89 5.86 2.63 14.83
C PRO A 89 6.07 3.34 13.50
N SER A 90 6.78 2.70 12.57
CA SER A 90 7.19 3.34 11.31
C SER A 90 6.23 3.01 10.17
N ILE A 91 6.11 1.72 9.83
CA ILE A 91 5.41 1.22 8.64
C ILE A 91 4.46 0.10 9.06
N GLU A 92 3.30 0.05 8.40
CA GLU A 92 2.42 -1.12 8.43
C GLU A 92 2.00 -1.47 7.00
N VAL A 93 2.14 -2.74 6.64
CA VAL A 93 1.83 -3.28 5.31
C VAL A 93 1.15 -4.63 5.46
N LEU A 94 0.49 -5.08 4.39
CA LEU A 94 0.01 -6.44 4.26
C LEU A 94 1.00 -7.27 3.46
N LYS A 95 1.23 -8.49 3.95
CA LYS A 95 1.86 -9.59 3.23
C LYS A 95 0.79 -10.61 2.86
N THR A 96 0.90 -11.17 1.66
CA THR A 96 0.02 -12.25 1.19
C THR A 96 0.71 -13.61 1.36
N ASN A 97 -0.06 -14.65 1.64
CA ASN A 97 0.36 -16.04 1.50
C ASN A 97 -0.74 -16.79 0.74
N ILE A 98 -0.37 -17.58 -0.25
CA ILE A 98 -1.31 -18.33 -1.09
C ILE A 98 -1.39 -19.77 -0.58
N VAL A 99 -2.59 -20.26 -0.34
CA VAL A 99 -2.86 -21.66 -0.01
C VAL A 99 -3.42 -22.34 -1.26
N ASP A 100 -2.71 -23.34 -1.78
CA ASP A 100 -3.20 -24.20 -2.86
C ASP A 100 -3.88 -25.44 -2.26
N HIS A 101 -5.20 -25.49 -2.34
CA HIS A 101 -6.00 -26.61 -1.78
C HIS A 101 -5.84 -27.91 -2.57
N LYS A 102 -5.30 -27.87 -3.79
CA LYS A 102 -5.05 -29.08 -4.60
C LYS A 102 -3.76 -29.77 -4.19
N THR A 103 -2.69 -29.02 -3.93
CA THR A 103 -1.38 -29.56 -3.54
C THR A 103 -1.15 -29.52 -2.02
N ASN A 104 -2.00 -28.81 -1.28
CA ASN A 104 -1.85 -28.53 0.15
C ASN A 104 -0.54 -27.80 0.49
N GLU A 105 -0.11 -26.93 -0.42
CA GLU A 105 1.10 -26.10 -0.26
C GLU A 105 0.73 -24.67 0.14
N ARG A 106 1.60 -24.07 0.95
CA ARG A 106 1.56 -22.65 1.29
C ARG A 106 2.71 -21.95 0.57
N ILE A 107 2.35 -21.04 -0.34
CA ILE A 107 3.27 -20.31 -1.21
C ILE A 107 3.40 -18.88 -0.67
N GLU A 108 4.63 -18.41 -0.51
CA GLU A 108 4.88 -17.03 -0.08
C GLU A 108 4.43 -16.05 -1.18
N GLY A 109 3.67 -15.03 -0.78
CA GLY A 109 3.29 -13.91 -1.64
C GLY A 109 4.08 -12.63 -1.32
N ILE A 110 3.72 -11.53 -1.98
CA ILE A 110 4.47 -10.28 -1.87
C ILE A 110 4.05 -9.46 -0.64
N VAL A 111 5.03 -8.84 0.03
CA VAL A 111 4.86 -7.83 1.09
C VAL A 111 4.79 -6.42 0.50
N GLY A 112 4.03 -5.51 1.13
CA GLY A 112 3.92 -4.10 0.70
C GLY A 112 2.52 -3.67 0.29
N ASN A 113 1.55 -4.60 0.31
CA ASN A 113 0.16 -4.32 0.04
C ASN A 113 -0.41 -3.36 1.12
N ASN A 114 -1.33 -2.47 0.73
CA ASN A 114 -1.98 -1.51 1.63
C ASN A 114 -0.98 -0.67 2.47
N PHE A 115 0.10 -0.21 1.81
CA PHE A 115 1.20 0.51 2.45
C PHE A 115 0.75 1.74 3.23
N SER A 116 1.19 1.80 4.48
CA SER A 116 0.83 2.84 5.42
C SER A 116 2.06 3.22 6.23
N SER A 117 2.36 4.53 6.37
CA SER A 117 3.57 5.00 7.05
C SER A 117 3.30 6.29 7.82
N TYR A 118 3.74 6.34 9.07
CA TYR A 118 3.55 7.52 9.92
C TYR A 118 4.31 8.74 9.39
N VAL A 119 5.53 8.55 8.86
CA VAL A 119 6.32 9.64 8.27
C VAL A 119 5.68 10.12 6.97
N ARG A 120 5.08 9.21 6.18
CA ARG A 120 4.30 9.61 5.01
C ARG A 120 3.07 10.43 5.39
N ASP A 121 2.35 10.00 6.41
CA ASP A 121 1.14 10.70 6.83
C ASP A 121 1.49 12.07 7.45
N TYR A 122 2.63 12.19 8.14
CA TYR A 122 3.20 13.49 8.53
C TYR A 122 3.47 14.37 7.31
N ASP A 123 4.22 13.86 6.33
CA ASP A 123 4.59 14.64 5.15
C ASP A 123 3.34 15.15 4.42
N PHE A 124 2.38 14.27 4.10
CA PHE A 124 1.21 14.64 3.31
C PHE A 124 0.12 15.39 4.10
N SER A 125 -0.13 15.03 5.35
CA SER A 125 -1.27 15.54 6.13
C SER A 125 -0.88 16.61 7.16
N VAL A 126 0.41 16.88 7.34
CA VAL A 126 0.89 17.97 8.22
C VAL A 126 1.81 18.89 7.44
N LEU A 127 2.99 18.43 7.03
CA LEU A 127 4.03 19.29 6.44
C LEU A 127 3.55 19.97 5.14
N LEU A 128 2.96 19.21 4.22
CA LEU A 128 2.50 19.75 2.94
C LEU A 128 1.33 20.72 3.11
N LEU A 129 0.40 20.42 4.03
CA LEU A 129 -0.73 21.29 4.33
C LEU A 129 -0.28 22.59 4.99
N ASP A 130 0.58 22.49 6.01
CA ASP A 130 1.10 23.65 6.73
C ASP A 130 1.97 24.54 5.81
N HIS A 131 2.76 23.96 4.89
CA HIS A 131 3.56 24.71 3.89
C HIS A 131 2.70 25.53 2.93
N ASN A 132 1.56 24.99 2.51
CA ASN A 132 0.66 25.64 1.56
C ASN A 132 -0.40 26.52 2.24
N LYS A 133 -0.45 26.53 3.57
CA LYS A 133 -1.37 27.36 4.33
C LYS A 133 -1.12 28.83 4.01
N ASP A 134 -2.19 29.54 3.69
CA ASP A 134 -2.18 30.97 3.34
C ASP A 134 -1.34 31.33 2.09
N GLN A 135 -0.93 30.34 1.28
CA GLN A 135 -0.22 30.58 0.02
C GLN A 135 -1.18 30.71 -1.18
N PRO A 136 -0.93 31.64 -2.11
CA PRO A 136 -1.81 31.86 -3.26
C PRO A 136 -1.70 30.76 -4.32
N LYS A 137 -0.61 29.98 -4.31
CA LYS A 137 -0.35 28.89 -5.26
C LYS A 137 0.23 27.69 -4.54
N PHE A 138 -0.19 26.51 -4.98
CA PHE A 138 0.37 25.26 -4.49
C PHE A 138 1.86 25.15 -4.81
N SER A 139 2.66 24.73 -3.82
CA SER A 139 4.07 24.39 -3.97
C SER A 139 4.44 23.23 -3.04
N ILE A 140 5.57 22.58 -3.34
CA ILE A 140 6.06 21.40 -2.61
C ILE A 140 7.28 21.83 -1.77
N PRO A 141 7.36 21.47 -0.48
CA PRO A 141 8.57 21.69 0.32
C PRO A 141 9.82 21.09 -0.34
N ALA A 142 10.96 21.79 -0.27
CA ALA A 142 12.17 21.38 -0.98
C ALA A 142 12.68 19.97 -0.60
N ASN A 143 12.49 19.58 0.67
CA ASN A 143 12.90 18.31 1.25
C ASN A 143 11.75 17.28 1.36
N PHE A 144 10.63 17.51 0.67
CA PHE A 144 9.44 16.68 0.77
C PHE A 144 9.72 15.21 0.43
N GLY A 145 9.53 14.32 1.40
CA GLY A 145 9.77 12.88 1.27
C GLY A 145 11.23 12.44 1.34
N ASP A 146 12.19 13.34 1.51
CA ASP A 146 13.61 12.96 1.55
C ASP A 146 13.94 12.09 2.77
N LEU A 147 13.46 12.47 3.96
CA LEU A 147 13.69 11.70 5.18
C LEU A 147 13.05 10.31 5.07
N HIS A 148 11.77 10.24 4.71
CA HIS A 148 11.06 8.97 4.60
C HIS A 148 11.67 8.08 3.50
N GLY A 149 12.05 8.66 2.37
CA GLY A 149 12.72 7.93 1.29
C GLY A 149 14.00 7.25 1.77
N LYS A 150 14.83 7.95 2.55
CA LYS A 150 16.06 7.39 3.14
C LYS A 150 15.75 6.31 4.17
N LEU A 151 14.82 6.56 5.10
CA LEU A 151 14.43 5.58 6.13
C LEU A 151 13.85 4.30 5.50
N PHE A 152 13.05 4.43 4.44
CA PHE A 152 12.48 3.29 3.74
C PHE A 152 13.56 2.44 3.05
N LYS A 153 14.52 3.06 2.36
CA LYS A 153 15.63 2.32 1.74
C LYS A 153 16.49 1.65 2.80
N TYR A 154 16.82 2.37 3.87
CA TYR A 154 17.56 1.81 5.00
C TYR A 154 16.84 0.63 5.65
N PHE A 155 15.50 0.67 5.73
CA PHE A 155 14.69 -0.47 6.19
C PHE A 155 14.80 -1.66 5.23
N VAL A 156 14.57 -1.47 3.94
CA VAL A 156 14.61 -2.56 2.93
C VAL A 156 16.01 -3.21 2.86
N ASP A 157 17.07 -2.44 3.08
CA ASP A 157 18.45 -2.94 3.08
C ASP A 157 18.90 -3.57 4.40
N SER A 158 18.09 -3.45 5.47
CA SER A 158 18.43 -3.93 6.81
C SER A 158 18.41 -5.46 6.95
N GLU A 159 19.17 -5.98 7.91
CA GLU A 159 19.13 -7.40 8.30
C GLU A 159 17.75 -7.82 8.81
N ALA A 160 17.02 -6.91 9.47
CA ALA A 160 15.65 -7.17 9.90
C ALA A 160 14.75 -7.48 8.70
N TYR A 161 14.83 -6.70 7.61
CA TYR A 161 14.05 -6.96 6.41
C TYR A 161 14.45 -8.29 5.75
N LYS A 162 15.76 -8.47 5.51
CA LYS A 162 16.30 -9.66 4.82
C LYS A 162 16.07 -10.97 5.56
N SER A 163 15.95 -10.93 6.89
CA SER A 163 15.61 -12.11 7.70
C SER A 163 14.13 -12.49 7.64
N HIS A 164 13.24 -11.56 7.25
CA HIS A 164 11.79 -11.79 7.20
C HIS A 164 11.24 -11.94 5.78
N PHE A 165 11.91 -11.36 4.78
CA PHE A 165 11.44 -11.35 3.40
C PHE A 165 12.55 -11.72 2.42
N SER A 166 12.24 -12.64 1.52
CA SER A 166 13.15 -13.10 0.48
C SER A 166 13.23 -12.16 -0.73
N LYS A 167 12.23 -11.30 -0.92
CA LYS A 167 12.10 -10.38 -2.06
C LYS A 167 11.76 -8.96 -1.61
N PRO A 168 12.13 -7.93 -2.40
CA PRO A 168 11.72 -6.54 -2.16
C PRO A 168 10.19 -6.37 -2.19
N PRO A 169 9.68 -5.30 -1.56
CA PRO A 169 8.24 -5.08 -1.49
C PRO A 169 7.68 -4.58 -2.84
N VAL A 170 6.42 -4.91 -3.11
CA VAL A 170 5.64 -4.26 -4.17
C VAL A 170 4.47 -3.54 -3.52
N ILE A 171 4.40 -2.23 -3.75
CA ILE A 171 3.31 -1.39 -3.25
C ILE A 171 2.35 -1.13 -4.40
N CYS A 172 1.13 -1.63 -4.30
CA CYS A 172 0.10 -1.43 -5.31
C CYS A 172 -0.95 -0.43 -4.80
N LEU A 173 -1.18 0.66 -5.55
CA LEU A 173 -2.06 1.76 -5.19
C LEU A 173 -3.05 2.08 -6.30
N SER A 174 -4.03 2.92 -5.97
CA SER A 174 -4.86 3.53 -6.99
C SER A 174 -4.08 4.51 -7.87
N VAL A 175 -4.44 4.59 -9.15
CA VAL A 175 -4.13 5.73 -10.01
C VAL A 175 -4.68 7.05 -9.46
N SER A 176 -4.00 8.15 -9.77
CA SER A 176 -4.44 9.51 -9.44
C SER A 176 -5.50 10.02 -10.42
N ASP A 177 -6.54 10.67 -9.90
CA ASP A 177 -7.67 11.24 -10.65
C ASP A 177 -7.34 12.56 -11.38
N ASN A 178 -6.20 13.17 -11.08
CA ASN A 178 -5.73 14.38 -11.77
C ASN A 178 -4.75 14.11 -12.93
N LYS A 179 -4.68 12.85 -13.39
CA LYS A 179 -3.83 12.40 -14.50
C LYS A 179 -4.64 11.69 -15.56
N ILE A 180 -4.11 11.70 -16.78
CA ILE A 180 -4.66 10.98 -17.93
C ILE A 180 -3.70 9.83 -18.23
N TYR A 181 -4.26 8.64 -18.40
CA TYR A 181 -3.54 7.40 -18.66
C TYR A 181 -3.86 6.90 -20.06
N HIS A 182 -2.82 6.66 -20.85
CA HIS A 182 -2.93 6.15 -22.21
C HIS A 182 -2.52 4.68 -22.24
N ARG A 183 -3.42 3.80 -22.69
CA ARG A 183 -3.15 2.38 -22.86
C ARG A 183 -2.09 2.20 -23.94
N THR A 184 -1.07 1.42 -23.64
CA THR A 184 -0.03 1.00 -24.59
C THR A 184 -0.40 -0.33 -25.24
N GLU A 185 0.43 -0.80 -26.18
CA GLU A 185 0.29 -2.13 -26.78
C GLU A 185 0.91 -3.23 -25.92
N ASN A 186 1.63 -2.89 -24.84
CA ASN A 186 2.20 -3.89 -23.95
C ASN A 186 1.10 -4.56 -23.10
N GLN A 187 1.07 -5.89 -23.12
CA GLN A 187 0.10 -6.70 -22.40
C GLN A 187 0.78 -7.85 -21.67
N HIS A 188 0.75 -7.81 -20.34
CA HIS A 188 1.23 -8.89 -19.48
C HIS A 188 0.10 -9.91 -19.24
N PRO A 189 0.37 -11.23 -19.21
CA PRO A 189 -0.67 -12.25 -19.02
C PRO A 189 -1.44 -12.12 -17.69
N VAL A 190 -0.77 -11.65 -16.63
CA VAL A 190 -1.37 -11.47 -15.30
C VAL A 190 -1.76 -10.02 -15.02
N LEU A 191 -0.89 -9.07 -15.39
CA LEU A 191 -1.08 -7.65 -15.05
C LEU A 191 -1.99 -6.97 -16.08
N GLY A 192 -2.20 -7.57 -17.25
CA GLY A 192 -3.04 -7.05 -18.32
C GLY A 192 -2.36 -5.92 -19.11
N PHE A 193 -3.15 -4.97 -19.61
CA PHE A 193 -2.63 -3.89 -20.46
C PHE A 193 -1.90 -2.85 -19.63
N GLU A 194 -0.73 -2.42 -20.12
CA GLU A 194 0.01 -1.32 -19.52
C GLU A 194 -0.58 0.03 -19.96
N TYR A 195 -0.55 0.98 -19.03
CA TYR A 195 -0.95 2.37 -19.21
C TYR A 195 0.23 3.30 -18.89
N GLN A 196 0.34 4.38 -19.65
CA GLN A 196 1.33 5.43 -19.43
C GLN A 196 0.63 6.73 -19.01
N PRO A 197 1.01 7.36 -17.89
CA PRO A 197 0.47 8.64 -17.50
C PRO A 197 1.02 9.78 -18.37
N ASN A 198 0.24 10.84 -18.54
CA ASN A 198 0.66 12.06 -19.24
C ASN A 198 1.77 12.82 -18.50
N GLU A 199 1.79 12.75 -17.16
CA GLU A 199 2.78 13.40 -16.30
C GLU A 199 2.90 12.69 -14.94
N SER A 200 4.00 12.95 -14.24
CA SER A 200 4.26 12.35 -12.93
C SER A 200 3.35 12.92 -11.84
N SER A 201 2.83 12.06 -10.96
CA SER A 201 2.06 12.49 -9.79
C SER A 201 2.94 12.87 -8.59
N LEU A 202 2.40 13.62 -7.63
CA LEU A 202 3.14 13.92 -6.38
C LEU A 202 3.50 12.64 -5.62
N THR A 203 2.58 11.68 -5.55
CA THR A 203 2.82 10.36 -4.93
C THR A 203 3.96 9.62 -5.62
N GLU A 204 4.02 9.68 -6.95
CA GLU A 204 5.09 9.05 -7.71
C GLU A 204 6.44 9.69 -7.45
N GLN A 205 6.52 11.03 -7.45
CA GLN A 205 7.74 11.75 -7.09
C GLN A 205 8.21 11.42 -5.66
N TYR A 206 7.26 11.29 -4.73
CA TYR A 206 7.53 10.90 -3.35
C TYR A 206 8.07 9.46 -3.24
N PHE A 207 7.43 8.51 -3.92
CA PHE A 207 7.85 7.10 -3.90
C PHE A 207 9.17 6.88 -4.65
N LYS A 208 9.48 7.73 -5.63
CA LYS A 208 10.81 7.74 -6.27
C LYS A 208 11.93 8.05 -5.26
N LYS A 209 11.69 8.86 -4.23
CA LYS A 209 12.66 9.11 -3.15
C LYS A 209 12.96 7.85 -2.33
N MET A 210 12.00 6.92 -2.27
CA MET A 210 12.15 5.59 -1.68
C MET A 210 12.94 4.62 -2.57
N GLY A 211 13.36 5.04 -3.77
CA GLY A 211 14.05 4.18 -4.74
C GLY A 211 13.10 3.33 -5.60
N LEU A 212 11.79 3.55 -5.50
CA LEU A 212 10.79 2.78 -6.23
C LEU A 212 10.58 3.34 -7.65
N GLN A 213 10.47 2.43 -8.61
CA GLN A 213 9.94 2.69 -9.94
C GLN A 213 8.42 2.51 -9.92
N VAL A 214 7.71 3.02 -10.94
CA VAL A 214 6.25 2.80 -11.08
C VAL A 214 5.90 2.31 -12.48
N ARG A 215 4.95 1.38 -12.56
CA ARG A 215 4.25 1.01 -13.79
C ARG A 215 2.76 0.88 -13.54
N TYR A 216 1.95 1.11 -14.56
CA TYR A 216 0.50 1.09 -14.43
C TYR A 216 -0.08 0.01 -15.30
N PHE A 217 -0.84 -0.90 -14.69
CA PHE A 217 -1.39 -2.03 -15.39
C PHE A 217 -2.86 -2.20 -15.03
N MET A 218 -3.69 -2.53 -16.01
CA MET A 218 -5.08 -2.90 -15.82
C MET A 218 -5.23 -4.42 -15.96
N PRO A 219 -5.36 -5.16 -14.84
CA PRO A 219 -5.49 -6.62 -14.87
C PRO A 219 -6.71 -7.08 -15.68
N PRO A 220 -6.69 -8.30 -16.23
CA PRO A 220 -7.83 -8.85 -16.94
C PRO A 220 -9.11 -8.80 -16.10
N ASN A 221 -10.20 -8.31 -16.68
CA ASN A 221 -11.51 -8.13 -16.04
C ASN A 221 -11.54 -7.12 -14.87
N SER A 222 -10.52 -6.25 -14.75
CA SER A 222 -10.61 -5.03 -13.96
C SER A 222 -11.18 -3.88 -14.79
N VAL A 223 -11.67 -2.83 -14.12
CA VAL A 223 -12.29 -1.67 -14.78
C VAL A 223 -11.37 -0.44 -14.84
N ALA A 224 -10.24 -0.45 -14.12
CA ALA A 224 -9.28 0.63 -14.08
C ALA A 224 -7.85 0.12 -13.82
N PRO A 225 -6.80 0.83 -14.30
CA PRO A 225 -5.42 0.49 -14.02
C PRO A 225 -5.04 0.72 -12.55
N LEU A 226 -4.15 -0.14 -12.03
CA LEU A 226 -3.48 -0.02 -10.73
C LEU A 226 -2.04 0.47 -10.94
N ALA A 227 -1.53 1.22 -9.97
CA ALA A 227 -0.14 1.67 -9.93
C ALA A 227 0.71 0.72 -9.10
N PHE A 228 1.72 0.10 -9.71
CA PHE A 228 2.65 -0.82 -9.06
C PHE A 228 3.98 -0.13 -8.84
N TYR A 229 4.35 0.07 -7.57
CA TYR A 229 5.63 0.62 -7.16
C TYR A 229 6.55 -0.50 -6.69
N PHE A 230 7.76 -0.59 -7.25
CA PHE A 230 8.65 -1.73 -7.06
C PHE A 230 10.13 -1.37 -7.20
N PHE A 231 10.99 -2.26 -6.73
CA PHE A 231 12.43 -2.30 -7.05
C PHE A 231 12.68 -3.32 -8.16
N GLY A 232 13.78 -3.17 -8.91
CA GLY A 232 14.18 -4.16 -9.91
C GLY A 232 13.23 -4.23 -11.10
N ASP A 233 12.83 -5.45 -11.47
CA ASP A 233 11.98 -5.76 -12.62
C ASP A 233 10.69 -6.47 -12.20
N LEU A 234 9.60 -5.69 -12.08
CA LEU A 234 8.27 -6.19 -11.72
C LEU A 234 7.81 -7.39 -12.55
N LEU A 235 8.19 -7.47 -13.84
CA LEU A 235 7.66 -8.48 -14.75
C LEU A 235 8.37 -9.82 -14.64
N ASN A 236 9.61 -9.82 -14.15
CA ASN A 236 10.48 -11.00 -14.19
C ASN A 236 10.89 -11.48 -12.79
N ASP A 237 10.90 -10.61 -11.78
CA ASP A 237 11.36 -10.94 -10.42
C ASP A 237 10.27 -11.64 -9.57
N TYR A 238 9.01 -11.61 -10.03
CA TYR A 238 7.85 -12.15 -9.33
C TYR A 238 7.08 -13.15 -10.19
N THR A 239 6.62 -14.23 -9.56
CA THR A 239 5.81 -15.27 -10.19
C THR A 239 4.39 -14.79 -10.46
N ASN A 240 3.69 -15.50 -11.33
CA ASN A 240 2.28 -15.21 -11.62
C ASN A 240 1.40 -15.24 -10.37
N LEU A 241 1.59 -16.21 -9.46
CA LEU A 241 0.77 -16.32 -8.25
C LEU A 241 1.04 -15.18 -7.26
N GLU A 242 2.30 -14.76 -7.13
CA GLU A 242 2.69 -13.57 -6.34
C GLU A 242 2.04 -12.29 -6.87
N LEU A 243 2.05 -12.08 -8.19
CA LEU A 243 1.40 -10.91 -8.80
C LEU A 243 -0.14 -10.97 -8.65
N ILE A 244 -0.75 -12.16 -8.81
CA ILE A 244 -2.19 -12.35 -8.62
C ILE A 244 -2.60 -12.11 -7.17
N SER A 245 -1.81 -12.51 -6.18
CA SER A 245 -2.13 -12.24 -4.77
C SER A 245 -2.16 -10.75 -4.47
N THR A 246 -1.17 -9.99 -4.97
CA THR A 246 -1.15 -8.52 -4.90
C THR A 246 -2.36 -7.89 -5.61
N ILE A 247 -2.66 -8.29 -6.85
CA ILE A 247 -3.80 -7.76 -7.60
C ILE A 247 -5.12 -8.04 -6.87
N SER A 248 -5.37 -9.29 -6.50
CA SER A 248 -6.63 -9.71 -5.87
C SER A 248 -6.88 -9.01 -4.54
N THR A 249 -5.82 -8.82 -3.75
CA THR A 249 -5.86 -8.09 -2.49
C THR A 249 -6.11 -6.60 -2.72
N MET A 250 -5.28 -5.95 -3.54
CA MET A 250 -5.36 -4.50 -3.70
C MET A 250 -6.56 -4.05 -4.50
N GLU A 251 -6.98 -4.77 -5.53
CA GLU A 251 -8.21 -4.45 -6.27
C GLU A 251 -9.45 -4.55 -5.37
N THR A 252 -9.52 -5.57 -4.50
CA THR A 252 -10.61 -5.70 -3.52
C THR A 252 -10.66 -4.48 -2.60
N PHE A 253 -9.50 -4.09 -2.04
CA PHE A 253 -9.43 -2.90 -1.21
C PHE A 253 -9.77 -1.62 -1.98
N GLN A 254 -9.32 -1.47 -3.23
CA GLN A 254 -9.66 -0.31 -4.04
C GLN A 254 -11.16 -0.26 -4.42
N LYS A 255 -11.84 -1.40 -4.59
CA LYS A 255 -13.31 -1.45 -4.77
C LYS A 255 -14.05 -0.94 -3.55
N ILE A 256 -13.50 -1.14 -2.36
CA ILE A 256 -14.08 -0.63 -1.11
C ILE A 256 -13.76 0.85 -0.92
N TYR A 257 -12.52 1.27 -1.17
CA TYR A 257 -12.04 2.62 -0.86
C TYR A 257 -12.38 3.66 -1.93
N ARG A 258 -12.39 3.24 -3.20
CA ARG A 258 -12.58 4.10 -4.38
C ARG A 258 -13.45 3.37 -5.44
N PRO A 259 -14.67 2.94 -5.11
CA PRO A 259 -15.58 2.28 -6.04
C PRO A 259 -15.88 3.13 -7.28
N GLU A 260 -15.78 4.47 -7.19
CA GLU A 260 -15.98 5.39 -8.31
C GLU A 260 -14.99 5.12 -9.46
N ILE A 261 -13.82 4.54 -9.12
CA ILE A 261 -12.76 4.15 -10.06
C ILE A 261 -12.76 2.63 -10.29
N TYR A 262 -12.73 1.81 -9.22
CA TYR A 262 -12.46 0.36 -9.33
C TYR A 262 -13.70 -0.52 -9.30
N ASN A 263 -14.85 0.06 -9.01
CA ASN A 263 -16.15 -0.60 -9.09
C ASN A 263 -17.12 0.20 -10.00
N ALA A 264 -16.56 0.97 -10.94
CA ALA A 264 -17.28 1.66 -11.98
C ALA A 264 -17.95 0.66 -12.93
N ASN A 265 -19.11 1.01 -13.47
CA ASN A 265 -19.83 0.14 -14.40
C ASN A 265 -19.27 0.22 -15.83
N ALA A 266 -18.39 1.19 -16.10
CA ALA A 266 -17.67 1.35 -17.35
C ALA A 266 -16.18 1.00 -17.19
N VAL A 267 -15.65 0.25 -18.16
CA VAL A 267 -14.22 -0.12 -18.23
C VAL A 267 -13.40 1.05 -18.79
N ALA A 268 -12.21 1.27 -18.22
CA ALA A 268 -11.24 2.24 -18.72
C ALA A 268 -10.91 2.01 -20.22
N GLY A 269 -11.08 3.07 -21.02
CA GLY A 269 -10.77 3.06 -22.44
C GLY A 269 -9.26 3.11 -22.73
N LYS A 270 -8.91 3.32 -24.01
CA LYS A 270 -7.51 3.56 -24.44
C LYS A 270 -6.92 4.86 -23.89
N CYS A 271 -7.78 5.83 -23.57
CA CYS A 271 -7.45 7.05 -22.85
C CYS A 271 -8.38 7.09 -21.65
N TYR A 272 -7.83 7.17 -20.45
CA TYR A 272 -8.58 7.07 -19.21
C TYR A 272 -8.17 8.15 -18.23
N GLN A 273 -9.15 8.90 -17.73
CA GLN A 273 -8.98 9.82 -16.61
C GLN A 273 -9.87 9.32 -15.46
N PRO A 274 -9.30 8.91 -14.32
CA PRO A 274 -10.09 8.48 -13.18
C PRO A 274 -10.93 9.64 -12.64
N ASN A 275 -12.11 9.35 -12.09
CA ASN A 275 -13.01 10.37 -11.56
C ASN A 275 -13.62 9.93 -10.23
N LEU A 276 -13.18 10.56 -9.14
CA LEU A 276 -13.71 10.30 -7.79
C LEU A 276 -15.15 10.82 -7.55
N LYS A 277 -15.74 11.49 -8.54
CA LYS A 277 -17.14 11.93 -8.54
C LYS A 277 -18.00 11.16 -9.53
N ASN A 278 -17.49 10.06 -10.10
CA ASN A 278 -18.26 9.23 -11.02
C ASN A 278 -19.44 8.59 -10.28
N LEU A 279 -20.67 8.90 -10.69
CA LEU A 279 -21.89 8.34 -10.09
C LEU A 279 -22.24 6.96 -10.65
N ASP A 280 -21.69 6.58 -11.81
CA ASP A 280 -21.93 5.29 -12.44
C ASP A 280 -20.97 4.22 -11.89
N HIS A 281 -21.22 3.82 -10.65
CA HIS A 281 -20.48 2.77 -9.95
C HIS A 281 -21.39 1.97 -9.01
N SER A 282 -20.90 0.82 -8.59
CA SER A 282 -21.55 -0.04 -7.60
C SER A 282 -20.84 0.06 -6.25
N LEU A 283 -21.57 -0.12 -5.15
CA LEU A 283 -20.99 -0.23 -3.81
C LEU A 283 -20.89 -1.69 -3.37
N THR A 284 -19.85 -2.02 -2.61
CA THR A 284 -19.72 -3.32 -1.94
C THR A 284 -20.67 -3.41 -0.75
N GLN A 285 -21.03 -4.63 -0.32
CA GLN A 285 -21.75 -4.86 0.94
C GLN A 285 -20.83 -4.79 2.18
N ILE A 286 -19.75 -4.01 2.08
CA ILE A 286 -18.77 -3.82 3.13
C ILE A 286 -18.91 -2.37 3.59
N VAL A 287 -19.20 -2.17 4.87
CA VAL A 287 -19.32 -0.84 5.47
C VAL A 287 -17.92 -0.31 5.72
N TYR A 288 -17.60 0.87 5.16
CA TYR A 288 -16.29 1.50 5.28
C TYR A 288 -16.44 3.01 5.50
N ASP A 289 -15.91 3.50 6.61
CA ASP A 289 -15.99 4.91 6.97
C ASP A 289 -14.80 5.69 6.41
N ARG A 290 -15.04 6.44 5.33
CA ARG A 290 -14.01 7.26 4.67
C ARG A 290 -13.69 8.55 5.43
N GLU A 291 -14.64 9.06 6.21
CA GLU A 291 -14.44 10.28 7.01
C GLU A 291 -13.53 9.96 8.19
N GLU A 292 -13.83 8.89 8.92
CA GLU A 292 -12.97 8.39 10.00
C GLU A 292 -11.55 8.17 9.46
N ARG A 293 -11.40 7.47 8.32
CA ARG A 293 -10.08 7.24 7.71
C ARG A 293 -9.33 8.53 7.40
N SER A 294 -10.02 9.58 6.95
CA SER A 294 -9.39 10.86 6.63
C SER A 294 -8.94 11.59 7.90
N GLN A 295 -9.75 11.56 8.96
CA GLN A 295 -9.38 12.11 10.27
C GLN A 295 -8.20 11.37 10.90
N LEU A 296 -8.20 10.04 10.79
CA LEU A 296 -7.13 9.20 11.33
C LEU A 296 -5.78 9.49 10.67
N ALA A 297 -5.73 9.70 9.35
CA ALA A 297 -4.49 10.07 8.65
C ALA A 297 -3.87 11.38 9.20
N ILE A 298 -4.70 12.39 9.50
CA ILE A 298 -4.25 13.65 10.12
C ILE A 298 -3.73 13.39 11.54
N ALA A 299 -4.47 12.62 12.33
CA ALA A 299 -4.05 12.26 13.69
C ALA A 299 -2.71 11.49 13.69
N GLN A 300 -2.48 10.61 12.71
CA GLN A 300 -1.19 9.92 12.56
C GLN A 300 -0.06 10.88 12.21
N GLY A 301 -0.31 11.80 11.29
CA GLY A 301 0.68 12.81 10.92
C GLY A 301 1.08 13.67 12.11
N ARG A 302 0.13 14.09 12.94
CA ARG A 302 0.40 14.84 14.18
C ARG A 302 1.10 13.97 15.23
N PHE A 303 0.72 12.70 15.39
CA PHE A 303 1.45 11.77 16.27
C PHE A 303 2.91 11.62 15.86
N ALA A 304 3.17 11.45 14.56
CA ALA A 304 4.53 11.38 14.03
C ALA A 304 5.28 12.70 14.24
N GLU A 305 4.63 13.84 14.05
CA GLU A 305 5.20 15.15 14.35
C GLU A 305 5.66 15.26 15.81
N GLU A 306 4.80 14.88 16.75
CA GLU A 306 4.99 15.04 18.19
C GLU A 306 5.96 14.03 18.80
N HIS A 307 5.93 12.78 18.33
CA HIS A 307 6.67 11.67 18.95
C HIS A 307 7.92 11.24 18.17
N PHE A 308 8.07 11.68 16.92
CA PHE A 308 9.20 11.29 16.09
C PHE A 308 9.94 12.50 15.50
N ILE A 309 9.25 13.34 14.75
CA ILE A 309 9.89 14.44 13.99
C ILE A 309 10.47 15.48 14.93
N LYS A 310 9.67 16.06 15.84
CA LYS A 310 10.12 17.12 16.75
C LYS A 310 11.15 16.64 17.78
N PRO A 311 10.93 15.52 18.51
CA PRO A 311 11.86 15.12 19.56
C PRO A 311 13.23 14.70 19.02
N TYR A 312 13.28 14.16 17.81
CA TYR A 312 14.48 13.62 17.20
C TYR A 312 14.98 14.46 16.01
N GLN A 313 14.50 15.70 15.84
CA GLN A 313 14.79 16.53 14.66
C GLN A 313 16.29 16.59 14.35
N THR A 314 17.11 16.97 15.32
CA THR A 314 18.57 17.06 15.12
C THR A 314 19.20 15.72 14.76
N VAL A 315 18.75 14.62 15.36
CA VAL A 315 19.25 13.27 15.06
C VAL A 315 18.87 12.86 13.64
N LEU A 316 17.62 13.09 13.24
CA LEU A 316 17.08 12.78 11.92
C LEU A 316 17.76 13.61 10.83
N GLU A 317 18.01 14.90 11.06
CA GLU A 317 18.71 15.79 10.15
C GLU A 317 20.17 15.36 9.97
N GLN A 318 20.89 15.12 11.08
CA GLN A 318 22.28 14.64 11.04
C GLN A 318 22.39 13.28 10.35
N TRP A 319 21.50 12.35 10.67
CA TRP A 319 21.50 11.04 10.03
C TRP A 319 21.20 11.16 8.53
N SER A 320 20.15 11.90 8.17
CA SER A 320 19.75 12.12 6.78
C SER A 320 20.86 12.76 5.96
N ALA A 321 21.58 13.75 6.51
CA ALA A 321 22.69 14.42 5.83
C ALA A 321 23.88 13.48 5.56
N ASN A 322 24.12 12.51 6.45
CA ASN A 322 25.24 11.58 6.36
C ASN A 322 24.90 10.24 5.67
N TYR A 323 23.61 9.96 5.48
CA TYR A 323 23.16 8.74 4.81
C TYR A 323 23.44 8.82 3.29
N ALA A 324 24.53 8.19 2.88
CA ALA A 324 24.80 7.85 1.49
C ALA A 324 24.36 6.39 1.25
N LEU A 325 23.64 6.17 0.15
CA LEU A 325 23.26 4.83 -0.30
C LEU A 325 24.41 4.15 -1.04
#